data_AF-A0A381FLC5-F1
#
_entry.id   AF-A0A381FLC5-F1
#
_cell.length_a   1.000
_cell.length_b   1.000
_cell.length_c   1.000
_cell.angle_alpha   90.00
_cell.angle_beta   90.00
_cell.angle_gamma   90.00
#
_symmetry.space_group_name_H-M   'P 1'
#
loop_
_entity.id
_entity.type
_entity.pdbx_description
1 polymer ?
#
loop_
_entity_poly.entity_id
_entity_poly.type
_entity_poly.pdbx_seq_one_letter_code
_entity_poly.pdbx_strand_id
1 'polypeptide(L)'
;MNIEELLSHIEKRPQMYFRERDVYFLETFLGGFFVSEYLKDKNFKNDFRSNFYEWLQNKFNLQDNSTWADFIDLISKKENLNSVDVFFREYHLFKRKQ
;
A
#
# COMPACT_ATOMS: atom_id res chain seq x y z
N MET A 1 -16.38 -7.97 -0.09
CA MET A 1 -14.93 -8.12 -0.30
C MET A 1 -14.25 -7.26 0.73
N ASN A 2 -13.43 -7.84 1.59
CA ASN A 2 -12.63 -7.06 2.55
C ASN A 2 -11.31 -6.60 1.88
N ILE A 3 -10.56 -5.74 2.57
CA ILE A 3 -9.30 -5.20 2.04
C ILE A 3 -8.23 -6.27 1.79
N GLU A 4 -8.14 -7.29 2.63
CA GLU A 4 -7.15 -8.36 2.50
C GLU A 4 -7.41 -9.22 1.25
N GLU A 5 -8.68 -9.55 0.99
CA GLU A 5 -9.11 -10.23 -0.23
C GLU A 5 -8.77 -9.40 -1.48
N LEU A 6 -9.10 -8.10 -1.45
CA LEU A 6 -8.81 -7.19 -2.55
C LEU A 6 -7.29 -7.12 -2.84
N LEU A 7 -6.48 -6.94 -1.80
CA LEU A 7 -5.03 -6.90 -1.93
C LEU A 7 -4.47 -8.23 -2.48
N SER A 8 -4.99 -9.38 -2.04
CA SER A 8 -4.60 -10.68 -2.61
C SER A 8 -4.92 -10.81 -4.10
N HIS A 9 -6.03 -10.24 -4.55
CA HIS A 9 -6.37 -10.23 -5.98
C HIS A 9 -5.50 -9.25 -6.78
N ILE A 10 -5.22 -8.07 -6.23
CA ILE A 10 -4.33 -7.08 -6.86
C ILE A 10 -2.92 -7.66 -6.98
N GLU A 11 -2.38 -8.31 -5.94
CA GLU A 11 -1.05 -8.91 -5.96
C GLU A 11 -0.89 -9.91 -7.11
N LYS A 12 -1.92 -10.74 -7.34
CA LYS A 12 -1.92 -11.75 -8.41
C LYS A 12 -1.98 -11.14 -9.80
N ARG A 13 -2.74 -10.04 -9.99
CA ARG A 13 -3.01 -9.44 -11.31
C ARG A 13 -3.19 -7.92 -11.21
N PRO A 14 -2.15 -7.15 -10.93
CA PRO A 14 -2.28 -5.71 -10.64
C PRO A 14 -2.88 -4.92 -11.81
N GLN A 15 -2.55 -5.31 -13.04
CA GLN A 15 -3.03 -4.66 -14.26
C GLN A 15 -4.54 -4.81 -14.52
N MET A 16 -5.24 -5.69 -13.79
CA MET A 16 -6.71 -5.75 -13.82
C MET A 16 -7.38 -4.60 -13.05
N TYR A 17 -6.62 -3.92 -12.18
CA TYR A 17 -7.12 -2.89 -11.27
C TYR A 17 -6.61 -1.50 -11.63
N PHE A 18 -5.42 -1.40 -12.18
CA PHE A 18 -4.82 -0.13 -12.58
C PHE A 18 -3.85 -0.28 -13.76
N ARG A 19 -3.62 0.82 -14.49
CA ARG A 19 -3.02 0.80 -15.83
C ARG A 19 -1.56 0.36 -15.85
N GLU A 20 -0.76 0.83 -14.91
CA GLU A 20 0.69 0.60 -14.86
C GLU A 20 1.09 -0.03 -13.55
N ARG A 21 2.06 -0.95 -13.59
CA ARG A 21 2.55 -1.64 -12.40
C ARG A 21 3.50 -0.74 -11.62
N ASP A 22 2.93 0.33 -11.08
CA ASP A 22 3.61 1.39 -10.36
C ASP A 22 2.83 1.72 -9.08
N VAL A 23 3.55 1.95 -7.99
CA VAL A 23 2.98 2.12 -6.65
C VAL A 23 2.07 3.35 -6.52
N TYR A 24 2.26 4.40 -7.31
CA TYR A 24 1.41 5.60 -7.27
C TYR A 24 0.00 5.31 -7.82
N PHE A 25 -0.10 4.42 -8.81
CA PHE A 25 -1.41 3.93 -9.28
C PHE A 25 -2.09 3.08 -8.22
N LEU A 26 -1.33 2.24 -7.52
CA LEU A 26 -1.85 1.46 -6.40
C LEU A 26 -2.32 2.38 -5.26
N GLU A 27 -1.55 3.41 -4.92
CA GLU A 27 -1.91 4.39 -3.90
C GLU A 27 -3.21 5.11 -4.23
N THR A 28 -3.33 5.60 -5.46
CA THR A 28 -4.54 6.27 -5.94
C THR A 28 -5.75 5.33 -5.90
N PHE A 29 -5.58 4.07 -6.35
CA PHE A 29 -6.63 3.06 -6.32
C PHE A 29 -7.11 2.78 -4.89
N LEU A 30 -6.17 2.56 -3.96
CA LEU A 30 -6.49 2.31 -2.55
C LEU A 30 -7.14 3.54 -1.90
N GLY A 31 -6.70 4.74 -2.25
CA GLY A 31 -7.33 5.99 -1.83
C GLY A 31 -8.82 6.04 -2.18
N GLY A 32 -9.16 5.75 -3.44
CA GLY A 32 -10.54 5.66 -3.89
C GLY A 32 -11.34 4.56 -3.19
N PHE A 33 -10.74 3.38 -2.99
CA PHE A 33 -11.37 2.29 -2.26
C PHE A 33 -11.75 2.68 -0.83
N PHE A 34 -10.81 3.24 -0.05
CA PHE A 34 -11.06 3.61 1.34
C PHE A 34 -12.05 4.77 1.48
N VAL A 35 -12.03 5.74 0.55
CA VAL A 35 -13.07 6.78 0.50
C VAL A 35 -14.44 6.15 0.25
N SER A 36 -14.55 5.19 -0.68
CA SER A 36 -15.81 4.49 -0.95
C SER A 36 -16.32 3.71 0.28
N GLU A 37 -15.44 2.99 0.98
CA GLU A 37 -15.82 2.26 2.20
C GLU A 37 -16.27 3.20 3.32
N TYR A 38 -15.57 4.32 3.53
CA TYR A 38 -15.97 5.34 4.50
C TYR A 38 -17.33 5.98 4.17
N LEU A 39 -17.64 6.18 2.89
CA LEU A 39 -18.95 6.69 2.46
C LEU A 39 -20.09 5.69 2.68
N LYS A 40 -19.81 4.38 2.64
CA LYS A 40 -20.78 3.32 2.96
C LYS A 40 -20.98 3.17 4.47
N ASP A 41 -19.89 3.23 5.23
CA ASP A 41 -19.89 3.14 6.68
C ASP A 41 -18.92 4.17 7.29
N LYS A 42 -19.48 5.21 7.92
CA LYS A 42 -18.69 6.27 8.58
C LYS A 42 -17.86 5.77 9.77
N ASN A 43 -18.13 4.56 10.27
CA ASN A 43 -17.38 3.91 11.34
C ASN A 43 -16.30 2.95 10.81
N PHE A 44 -16.03 2.93 9.50
CA PHE A 44 -14.99 2.10 8.92
C PHE A 44 -13.62 2.45 9.52
N LYS A 45 -13.02 1.49 10.24
CA LYS A 45 -11.71 1.64 10.92
C LYS A 45 -10.60 0.78 10.32
N ASN A 46 -10.90 -0.01 9.29
CA ASN A 46 -9.96 -0.98 8.71
C ASN A 46 -9.03 -0.36 7.65
N ASP A 47 -8.70 0.92 7.76
CA ASP A 47 -7.70 1.56 6.91
C ASP A 47 -6.30 1.34 7.49
N PHE A 48 -5.53 0.46 6.86
CA PHE A 48 -4.21 0.08 7.33
C PHE A 48 -3.12 1.10 6.96
N ARG A 49 -3.40 2.06 6.06
CA ARG A 49 -2.34 2.84 5.38
C ARG A 49 -1.53 3.69 6.35
N SER A 50 -2.15 4.28 7.36
CA SER A 50 -1.44 5.04 8.41
C SER A 50 -0.49 4.15 9.21
N ASN A 51 -0.99 3.00 9.70
CA ASN A 51 -0.17 2.05 10.46
C ASN A 51 0.96 1.45 9.61
N PHE A 52 0.71 1.23 8.32
CA PHE A 52 1.73 0.76 7.39
C PHE A 52 2.80 1.81 7.12
N TYR A 53 2.40 3.08 6.98
CA TYR A 53 3.33 4.20 6.85
C TYR A 53 4.25 4.33 8.07
N GLU A 54 3.69 4.31 9.28
CA GLU A 54 4.45 4.34 10.53
C GLU A 54 5.43 3.15 10.63
N TRP A 55 5.00 1.97 10.20
CA TRP A 55 5.87 0.80 10.17
C TRP A 55 7.06 0.95 9.20
N LEU A 56 6.82 1.52 8.00
CA LEU A 56 7.87 1.81 7.03
C LEU A 56 8.87 2.83 7.58
N GLN A 57 8.38 3.92 8.18
CA GLN A 57 9.22 4.94 8.83
C GLN A 57 10.15 4.32 9.88
N ASN A 58 9.58 3.48 10.76
CA ASN A 58 10.34 2.80 11.80
C ASN A 58 11.36 1.81 11.24
N LYS A 59 10.99 1.04 10.21
CA LYS A 59 11.86 0.02 9.62
C LYS A 59 13.06 0.63 8.90
N PHE A 60 12.87 1.74 8.20
CA PHE A 60 13.89 2.36 7.35
C PHE A 60 14.51 3.64 7.95
N ASN A 61 14.11 4.02 9.17
CA ASN A 61 14.55 5.24 9.85
C ASN A 61 14.38 6.51 8.99
N LEU A 62 13.22 6.63 8.34
CA LEU A 62 12.88 7.74 7.46
C LEU A 62 12.08 8.78 8.23
N GLN A 63 12.48 10.05 8.15
CA GLN A 63 11.86 11.18 8.89
C GLN A 63 11.10 12.17 7.99
N ASP A 64 10.90 11.86 6.71
CA ASP A 64 10.40 12.84 5.74
C ASP A 64 8.87 12.96 5.69
N ASN A 65 8.37 14.10 5.18
CA ASN A 65 6.94 14.45 5.03
C ASN A 65 6.28 13.83 3.77
N SER A 66 6.77 12.69 3.30
CA SER A 66 6.31 12.04 2.07
C SER A 66 5.17 11.03 2.34
N THR A 67 4.62 10.41 1.30
CA THR A 67 3.63 9.33 1.47
C THR A 67 4.31 7.98 1.67
N TRP A 68 3.54 6.94 2.02
CA TRP A 68 4.07 5.57 2.02
C TRP A 68 4.48 5.12 0.61
N ALA A 69 3.80 5.59 -0.44
CA ALA A 69 4.13 5.25 -1.82
C ALA A 69 5.49 5.83 -2.23
N ASP A 70 5.79 7.06 -1.81
CA ASP A 70 7.12 7.67 -2.03
C ASP A 70 8.25 6.83 -1.41
N PHE A 71 8.04 6.29 -0.21
CA PHE A 71 9.02 5.40 0.41
C PHE A 71 9.16 4.07 -0.32
N ILE A 72 8.06 3.47 -0.76
CA ILE A 72 8.12 2.25 -1.56
C ILE A 72 8.86 2.50 -2.87
N ASP A 73 8.57 3.61 -3.56
CA ASP A 73 9.25 3.99 -4.80
C ASP A 73 10.76 4.18 -4.57
N LEU A 74 11.16 4.90 -3.51
CA LEU A 74 12.55 5.07 -3.11
C LEU A 74 13.27 3.72 -2.90
N ILE A 75 12.64 2.81 -2.14
CA ILE A 75 13.18 1.47 -1.87
C ILE A 75 13.30 0.68 -3.18
N SER A 76 12.27 0.73 -4.03
CA SER A 76 12.26 0.00 -5.30
C SER A 76 13.35 0.47 -6.26
N LYS A 77 13.61 1.78 -6.32
CA LYS A 77 14.70 2.37 -7.11
C LYS A 77 16.06 1.96 -6.57
N LYS A 78 16.24 1.97 -5.24
CA LYS A 78 17.49 1.53 -4.59
C LYS A 78 17.79 0.04 -4.81
N GLU A 79 16.75 -0.79 -4.81
CA GLU A 79 16.87 -2.24 -4.97
C GLU A 79 16.75 -2.71 -6.43
N ASN A 80 16.46 -1.80 -7.36
CA ASN A 80 16.17 -2.09 -8.77
C ASN A 80 15.07 -3.15 -8.95
N LEU A 81 13.96 -2.98 -8.22
CA LEU A 81 12.78 -3.83 -8.23
C LEU A 81 11.53 -3.06 -8.68
N ASN A 82 10.46 -3.76 -9.02
CA ASN A 82 9.18 -3.12 -9.30
C ASN A 82 8.55 -2.61 -7.99
N SER A 83 8.03 -1.38 -7.99
CA SER A 83 7.49 -0.73 -6.79
C SER A 83 6.24 -1.41 -6.23
N VAL A 84 5.40 -2.03 -7.07
CA VAL A 84 4.24 -2.81 -6.60
C VAL A 84 4.70 -4.11 -5.91
N ASP A 85 5.76 -4.75 -6.39
CA ASP A 85 6.31 -5.94 -5.74
C ASP A 85 6.95 -5.62 -4.39
N VAL A 86 7.64 -4.49 -4.31
CA VAL A 86 8.17 -3.97 -3.05
C VAL A 86 7.04 -3.65 -2.08
N PHE A 87 5.96 -3.01 -2.54
CA PHE A 87 4.77 -2.79 -1.70
C PHE A 87 4.26 -4.09 -1.09
N PHE A 88 4.00 -5.12 -1.91
CA PHE A 88 3.44 -6.38 -1.39
C PHE A 88 4.41 -7.10 -0.46
N ARG A 89 5.71 -7.11 -0.77
CA ARG A 89 6.75 -7.65 0.13
C ARG A 89 6.69 -6.98 1.50
N GLU A 90 6.70 -5.65 1.53
CA GLU A 90 6.69 -4.88 2.77
C GLU A 90 5.35 -5.00 3.52
N TYR A 91 4.24 -5.02 2.80
CA TYR A 91 2.91 -5.25 3.36
C TYR A 91 2.81 -6.61 4.06
N HIS A 92 3.30 -7.69 3.43
CA HIS A 92 3.32 -9.02 4.06
C HIS A 92 4.19 -9.05 5.33
N LEU A 93 5.34 -8.35 5.33
CA LEU A 93 6.19 -8.24 6.51
C LEU A 93 5.51 -7.44 7.64
N PHE A 94 4.78 -6.38 7.30
CA PHE A 94 3.97 -5.61 8.22
C PHE A 94 2.88 -6.48 8.87
N LYS A 95 2.14 -7.26 8.07
CA LYS A 95 1.07 -8.15 8.57
C LYS A 95 1.57 -9.27 9.48
N ARG A 96 2.81 -9.74 9.31
CA ARG A 96 3.41 -10.78 10.18
C ARG A 96 3.88 -10.27 11.54
N LYS A 97 4.00 -8.95 11.73
CA LYS A 97 4.42 -8.32 12.99
C LYS A 97 3.25 -7.83 13.85
N GLN A 98 2.02 -7.96 13.37
CA GLN A 98 0.80 -7.65 14.13
C GLN A 98 0.26 -8.87 14.86
#